data_AF-A0A2A2EDL6-F1
#
_entry.id   AF-A0A2A2EDL6-F1
#
_cell.length_a   1.000
_cell.length_b   1.000
_cell.length_c   1.000
_cell.angle_alpha   90.00
_cell.angle_beta   90.00
_cell.angle_gamma   90.00
#
_symmetry.space_group_name_H-M   'P 1'
#
loop_
_entity.id
_entity.type
_entity.pdbx_description
1 polymer ?
#
loop_
_entity_poly.entity_id
_entity_poly.type
_entity_poly.pdbx_seq_one_letter_code
_entity_poly.pdbx_strand_id
1 'polypeptide(L)'
;MNADERPEQEQLGNDEMNEPNNEAAEGAEDAHSADCFDPDTCCDHYEQMMIRAMRAVLRPDEAPECLYEKLRMTLDACCGGKHHVTHTVITHTVIHHNADGR
;
A
#
# COMPACT_ATOMS: atom_id res chain seq x y z
N MET A 1 50.82 -37.00 0.77
CA MET A 1 50.33 -35.61 0.88
C MET A 1 48.84 -35.67 0.65
N ASN A 2 48.07 -35.90 1.72
CA ASN A 2 46.61 -35.95 1.64
C ASN A 2 46.10 -34.71 2.35
N ALA A 3 45.61 -33.74 1.60
CA ALA A 3 44.91 -32.58 2.12
C ALA A 3 43.41 -32.89 2.03
N ASP A 4 42.86 -33.51 3.07
CA ASP A 4 41.43 -33.64 3.28
C ASP A 4 41.06 -32.66 4.41
N GLU A 5 40.87 -31.40 4.05
CA GLU A 5 40.22 -30.40 4.89
C GLU A 5 38.82 -30.16 4.32
N ARG A 6 37.84 -30.89 4.83
CA ARG A 6 36.42 -30.50 4.74
C ARG A 6 36.16 -29.51 5.87
N PRO A 7 35.78 -28.25 5.61
CA PRO A 7 35.28 -27.40 6.66
C PRO A 7 33.92 -27.92 7.13
N GLU A 8 33.75 -27.97 8.43
CA GLU A 8 32.53 -28.36 9.12
C GLU A 8 31.39 -27.47 8.63
N GLN A 9 30.34 -28.08 8.07
CA GLN A 9 29.09 -27.39 7.80
C GLN A 9 28.46 -27.05 9.15
N GLU A 10 28.63 -25.80 9.59
CA GLU A 10 27.83 -25.22 10.67
C GLU A 10 26.36 -25.36 10.27
N GLN A 11 25.69 -26.33 10.89
CA GLN A 11 24.24 -26.45 10.84
C GLN A 11 23.66 -25.25 11.58
N LEU A 12 23.40 -24.18 10.84
CA LEU A 12 22.54 -23.09 11.28
C LEU A 12 21.14 -23.69 11.44
N GLY A 13 20.83 -24.11 12.67
CA GLY A 13 19.47 -24.47 13.07
C GLY A 13 18.65 -23.19 13.12
N ASN A 14 17.85 -22.96 12.09
CA ASN A 14 16.82 -21.93 12.10
C ASN A 14 15.48 -22.54 11.68
N ASP A 15 15.02 -23.49 12.49
CA ASP A 15 13.69 -24.09 12.43
C ASP A 15 12.98 -23.86 13.76
N GLU A 16 12.64 -22.62 14.11
CA GLU A 16 11.50 -22.38 15.00
C GLU A 16 11.10 -20.91 14.98
N MET A 17 9.80 -20.64 15.01
CA MET A 17 9.12 -19.35 14.85
C MET A 17 8.77 -18.96 13.40
N ASN A 18 8.10 -19.86 12.69
CA ASN A 18 7.07 -19.43 11.74
C ASN A 18 5.72 -19.97 12.24
N GLU A 19 5.11 -19.26 13.19
CA GLU A 19 3.70 -19.49 13.49
C GLU A 19 2.86 -18.94 12.33
N PRO A 20 2.08 -19.78 11.63
CA PRO A 20 1.09 -19.27 10.70
C PRO A 20 -0.03 -18.63 11.53
N ASN A 21 -0.13 -17.30 11.50
CA ASN A 21 -1.31 -16.59 11.99
C ASN A 21 -2.52 -17.00 11.13
N ASN A 22 -3.19 -18.08 11.52
CA ASN A 22 -4.40 -18.58 10.89
C ASN A 22 -5.62 -18.12 11.71
N GLU A 23 -5.85 -16.81 11.73
CA GLU A 23 -7.17 -16.25 12.01
C GLU A 23 -7.76 -15.80 10.67
N ALA A 24 -8.22 -16.80 9.92
CA ALA A 24 -9.06 -16.59 8.76
C ALA A 24 -10.40 -15.99 9.20
N ALA A 25 -10.61 -14.73 8.79
CA ALA A 25 -11.84 -14.25 8.18
C ALA A 25 -13.16 -14.70 8.83
N GLU A 26 -13.61 -13.97 9.86
CA GLU A 26 -15.03 -13.79 10.14
C GLU A 26 -15.32 -12.31 10.38
N GLY A 27 -16.16 -11.71 9.52
CA GLY A 27 -16.75 -10.38 9.71
C GLY A 27 -15.83 -9.20 9.44
N ALA A 28 -15.69 -8.77 8.18
CA ALA A 28 -15.12 -7.46 7.82
C ALA A 28 -16.10 -6.30 8.12
N GLU A 29 -16.67 -6.29 9.33
CA GLU A 29 -17.51 -5.21 9.85
C GLU A 29 -16.75 -4.41 10.91
N ASP A 30 -16.20 -3.28 10.43
CA ASP A 30 -15.92 -2.07 11.20
C ASP A 30 -15.01 -2.15 12.44
N ALA A 31 -13.86 -2.82 12.34
CA ALA A 31 -12.80 -2.76 13.36
C ALA A 31 -12.04 -1.41 13.42
N HIS A 32 -12.54 -0.33 12.80
CA HIS A 32 -11.83 0.96 12.69
C HIS A 32 -12.52 2.15 13.37
N SER A 33 -13.67 1.97 14.02
CA SER A 33 -14.55 3.10 14.33
C SER A 33 -14.36 3.78 15.69
N ALA A 34 -13.59 3.22 16.64
CA ALA A 34 -13.57 3.77 18.01
C ALA A 34 -12.35 4.63 18.39
N ASP A 35 -11.16 4.41 17.80
CA ASP A 35 -9.90 5.06 18.23
C ASP A 35 -9.06 5.67 17.09
N CYS A 36 -9.62 5.83 15.88
CA CYS A 36 -8.88 6.44 14.78
C CYS A 36 -8.69 7.94 15.01
N PHE A 37 -7.48 8.45 14.76
CA PHE A 37 -7.19 9.88 14.83
C PHE A 37 -8.05 10.67 13.83
N ASP A 38 -8.93 11.52 14.36
CA ASP A 38 -9.76 12.43 13.58
C ASP A 38 -9.20 13.87 13.67
N PRO A 39 -8.68 14.43 12.56
CA PRO A 39 -8.15 15.79 12.54
C PRO A 39 -9.17 16.86 12.93
N ASP A 40 -10.47 16.62 12.72
CA ASP A 40 -11.48 17.66 12.98
C ASP A 40 -11.80 17.79 14.49
N THR A 41 -11.55 16.73 15.28
CA THR A 41 -11.75 16.72 16.73
C THR A 41 -10.46 16.80 17.54
N CYS A 42 -9.32 16.38 16.97
CA CYS A 42 -8.05 16.30 17.69
C CYS A 42 -7.12 17.51 17.48
N CYS A 43 -7.35 18.34 16.46
CA CYS A 43 -6.43 19.40 16.05
C CYS A 43 -7.03 20.80 16.15
N ASP A 44 -6.16 21.79 16.35
CA ASP A 44 -6.53 23.20 16.22
C ASP A 44 -6.67 23.65 14.76
N HIS A 45 -7.14 24.89 14.55
CA HIS A 45 -7.38 25.44 13.22
C HIS A 45 -6.12 25.45 12.32
N TYR A 46 -4.97 25.78 12.89
CA TYR A 46 -3.72 25.88 12.13
C TYR A 46 -3.22 24.50 11.74
N GLU A 47 -3.26 23.53 12.66
CA GLU A 47 -2.93 22.13 12.42
C GLU A 47 -3.83 21.52 11.35
N GLN A 48 -5.15 21.75 11.43
CA GLN A 48 -6.09 21.29 10.41
C GLN A 48 -5.75 21.86 9.02
N MET A 49 -5.43 23.16 8.94
CA MET A 49 -5.00 23.78 7.68
C MET A 49 -3.72 23.14 7.14
N MET A 50 -2.73 22.91 8.00
CA MET A 50 -1.48 22.25 7.62
C MET A 50 -1.72 20.83 7.10
N ILE A 51 -2.55 20.05 7.81
CA ILE A 51 -2.92 18.69 7.39
C ILE A 51 -3.62 18.71 6.03
N ARG A 52 -4.55 19.64 5.80
CA ARG A 52 -5.24 19.79 4.50
C ARG A 52 -4.24 20.11 3.38
N ALA A 53 -3.31 21.03 3.62
CA ALA A 53 -2.27 21.38 2.65
C ALA A 53 -1.35 20.18 2.34
N MET A 54 -0.92 19.46 3.38
CA MET A 54 -0.07 18.26 3.22
C MET A 54 -0.80 17.14 2.48
N ARG A 55 -2.09 16.92 2.77
CA ARG A 55 -2.91 15.94 2.05
C ARG A 55 -3.01 16.27 0.57
N ALA A 56 -3.24 17.54 0.21
CA ALA A 56 -3.30 17.95 -1.20
C ALA A 56 -2.01 17.64 -1.97
N VAL A 57 -0.85 17.74 -1.32
CA VAL A 57 0.45 17.43 -1.94
C VAL A 57 0.71 15.92 -2.00
N LEU A 58 0.40 15.19 -0.93
CA LEU A 58 0.76 13.77 -0.79
C LEU A 58 -0.27 12.80 -1.38
N ARG A 59 -1.52 13.24 -1.47
CA ARG A 59 -2.67 12.45 -1.95
C ARG A 59 -3.45 13.28 -2.96
N PRO A 60 -2.87 13.57 -4.13
CA PRO A 60 -3.57 14.32 -5.17
C PRO A 60 -4.80 13.53 -5.65
N ASP A 61 -5.86 14.23 -6.04
CA ASP A 61 -7.10 13.61 -6.55
C ASP A 61 -6.83 12.82 -7.84
N GLU A 62 -5.91 13.31 -8.66
CA GLU A 62 -5.46 12.67 -9.89
C GLU A 62 -3.97 12.32 -9.80
N ALA A 63 -3.63 11.13 -10.27
CA ALA A 63 -2.23 10.74 -10.39
C ALA A 63 -1.53 11.58 -11.48
N PRO A 64 -0.26 11.98 -11.27
CA PRO A 64 0.47 12.74 -12.27
C PRO A 64 0.73 11.92 -13.54
N GLU A 65 0.72 12.57 -14.71
CA GLU A 65 0.87 11.90 -16.02
C GLU A 65 2.14 11.05 -16.13
N CYS A 66 3.25 11.55 -15.56
CA CYS A 66 4.52 10.84 -15.57
C CYS A 66 4.47 9.48 -14.82
N LEU A 67 3.54 9.30 -13.88
CA LEU A 67 3.32 8.01 -13.23
C LEU A 67 2.72 7.01 -14.21
N TYR A 68 1.71 7.41 -14.98
CA TYR A 68 1.09 6.54 -15.99
C TYR A 68 2.10 6.12 -17.07
N GLU A 69 2.96 7.03 -17.51
CA GLU A 69 4.01 6.71 -18.48
C GLU A 69 5.00 5.67 -17.92
N LYS A 70 5.49 5.87 -16.69
CA LYS A 70 6.36 4.90 -16.02
C LYS A 70 5.70 3.54 -15.84
N LEU A 71 4.42 3.51 -15.48
CA LEU A 71 3.66 2.27 -15.35
C LEU A 71 3.55 1.54 -16.69
N ARG A 72 3.20 2.24 -17.78
CA ARG A 72 3.16 1.65 -19.12
C ARG A 72 4.50 1.05 -19.51
N MET A 73 5.59 1.80 -19.38
CA MET A 73 6.94 1.31 -19.71
C MET A 73 7.33 0.07 -18.90
N THR A 74 7.00 0.06 -17.61
CA THR A 74 7.33 -1.08 -16.72
C THR A 74 6.52 -2.31 -17.10
N LEU A 75 5.21 -2.15 -17.32
CA LEU A 75 4.32 -3.26 -17.67
C LEU A 75 4.62 -3.81 -19.07
N ASP A 76 4.92 -2.95 -20.05
CA ASP A 76 5.33 -3.34 -21.40
C ASP A 76 6.64 -4.15 -21.39
N ALA A 77 7.59 -3.76 -20.53
CA ALA A 77 8.85 -4.48 -20.35
C ALA A 77 8.66 -5.86 -19.68
N CYS A 78 7.76 -5.96 -18.70
CA CYS A 78 7.45 -7.23 -18.03
C CYS A 78 6.68 -8.21 -18.92
N CYS A 79 5.85 -7.72 -19.84
CA CYS A 79 4.98 -8.55 -20.69
C CYS A 79 5.59 -8.95 -22.05
N GLY A 80 6.87 -8.64 -22.29
CA GLY A 80 7.63 -9.22 -23.41
C GLY A 80 7.06 -8.93 -24.81
N GLY A 81 6.46 -7.75 -25.02
CA GLY A 81 6.09 -7.22 -26.34
C GLY A 81 5.05 -8.01 -27.17
N LYS A 82 4.42 -9.05 -26.61
CA LYS A 82 3.49 -9.94 -27.37
C LYS A 82 2.01 -9.73 -27.08
N HIS A 83 1.68 -8.90 -26.10
CA HIS A 83 0.30 -8.50 -25.83
C HIS A 83 0.24 -6.98 -25.80
N HIS A 84 -0.39 -6.38 -26.80
CA HIS A 84 -0.91 -5.02 -26.66
C HIS A 84 -1.99 -5.09 -25.56
N VAL A 85 -1.59 -4.86 -24.31
CA VAL A 85 -2.53 -4.72 -23.21
C VAL A 85 -3.01 -3.27 -23.25
N THR A 86 -4.25 -3.07 -23.66
CA THR A 86 -4.92 -1.78 -23.50
C THR A 86 -5.11 -1.54 -22.01
N HIS A 87 -4.16 -0.85 -21.38
CA HIS A 87 -4.27 -0.46 -19.98
C HIS A 87 -5.39 0.58 -19.83
N THR A 88 -6.51 0.17 -19.24
CA THR A 88 -7.63 1.06 -18.93
C THR A 88 -7.24 1.90 -17.72
N VAL A 89 -7.18 3.23 -17.90
CA VAL A 89 -6.99 4.16 -16.78
C VAL A 89 -8.34 4.27 -16.07
N ILE A 90 -8.41 3.77 -14.84
CA ILE A 90 -9.60 3.93 -13.99
C ILE A 90 -9.55 5.33 -13.38
N THR A 91 -10.47 6.20 -13.80
CA THR A 91 -10.69 7.50 -13.17
C THR A 91 -11.57 7.31 -11.94
N HIS A 92 -11.01 7.54 -10.75
CA HIS A 92 -11.77 7.55 -9.51
C HIS A 92 -12.54 8.87 -9.39
N THR A 93 -13.86 8.81 -9.26
CA THR A 93 -14.69 9.98 -8.95
C THR A 93 -14.99 9.98 -7.46
N VAL A 94 -14.56 11.02 -6.74
CA VAL A 94 -14.87 11.18 -5.32
C VAL A 94 -16.31 11.67 -5.17
N ILE A 95 -17.21 10.80 -4.68
CA ILE A 95 -18.58 11.18 -4.36
C ILE A 95 -18.61 11.71 -2.92
N HIS A 96 -18.74 13.02 -2.75
CA HIS A 96 -19.01 13.61 -1.45
C HIS A 96 -20.47 13.31 -1.07
N HIS A 97 -20.67 12.39 -0.13
CA HIS A 97 -21.95 12.25 0.55
C HIS A 97 -22.10 13.43 1.51
N ASN A 98 -22.80 14.49 1.07
CA ASN A 98 -23.30 15.50 2.00
C ASN A 98 -24.31 14.81 2.91
N ALA A 99 -23.94 14.59 4.17
CA ALA A 99 -24.87 14.22 5.22
C ALA A 99 -25.74 15.43 5.59
N ASP A 100 -26.52 15.93 4.64
CA ASP A 100 -27.61 16.87 4.91
C ASP A 100 -28.86 16.06 5.25
N GLY A 101 -29.09 15.87 6.54
CA GLY A 101 -30.35 15.30 7.01
C GLY A 101 -30.34 14.86 8.46
N ARG A 102 -30.32 15.82 9.40
CA ARG A 102 -31.43 16.07 10.34
C ARG A 102 -31.15 17.24 11.29
#